data_AF-A0A7W9X3X9-F1
#
_entry.id   AF-A0A7W9X3X9-F1
#
_cell.length_a   1.000
_cell.length_b   1.000
_cell.length_c   1.000
_cell.angle_alpha   90.00
_cell.angle_beta   90.00
_cell.angle_gamma   90.00
#
_symmetry.space_group_name_H-M   'P 1'
#
loop_
_entity.id
_entity.type
_entity.pdbx_description
1 polymer ?
#
loop_
_entity_poly.entity_id
_entity_poly.type
_entity_poly.pdbx_seq_one_letter_code
_entity_poly.pdbx_strand_id
1 'polypeptide(L)'
;MLRAYAYVDGSDLDEIGDQLAEVFANFLPTWGISSARLVNDKSPRTPDLHGDDLPDWNLGLNFETERLSLAEFNQLILFLSRTAEQTQREFVIGGYGPSSRFAEDWGYIGTHVERPELQSLQDILVGPQR
;
A
#
# COMPACT_ATOMS: atom_id res chain seq x y z
N MET A 1 15.80 8.31 -4.82
CA MET A 1 14.33 8.38 -4.82
C MET A 1 13.81 7.00 -4.43
N LEU A 2 12.95 6.96 -3.42
CA LEU A 2 12.23 5.76 -2.99
C LEU A 2 11.07 5.50 -3.97
N ARG A 3 10.88 4.23 -4.36
CA ARG A 3 9.69 3.79 -5.08
C ARG A 3 8.91 2.90 -4.15
N ALA A 4 7.74 3.34 -3.72
CA ALA A 4 6.97 2.67 -2.69
C ALA A 4 5.56 2.33 -3.20
N TYR A 5 4.98 1.32 -2.59
CA TYR A 5 3.60 0.92 -2.77
C TYR A 5 2.87 0.81 -1.44
N ALA A 6 1.56 0.96 -1.49
CA ALA A 6 0.62 0.58 -0.45
C ALA A 6 -0.51 -0.20 -1.12
N TYR A 7 -0.49 -1.53 -1.01
CA TYR A 7 -1.44 -2.42 -1.67
C TYR A 7 -2.30 -3.16 -0.67
N VAL A 8 -3.48 -3.57 -1.10
CA VAL A 8 -4.32 -4.51 -0.35
C VAL A 8 -3.54 -5.82 -0.22
N ASP A 9 -3.48 -6.38 0.97
CA ASP A 9 -2.93 -7.72 1.18
C ASP A 9 -3.94 -8.79 0.72
N GLY A 10 -3.48 -9.73 -0.09
CA GLY A 10 -4.30 -10.77 -0.70
C GLY A 10 -4.86 -10.45 -2.10
N SER A 11 -5.28 -11.50 -2.80
CA SER A 11 -5.80 -11.44 -4.19
C SER A 11 -7.30 -11.73 -4.30
N ASP A 12 -7.99 -12.01 -3.17
CA ASP A 12 -9.42 -12.29 -3.06
C ASP A 12 -10.26 -11.00 -3.04
N LEU A 13 -10.15 -10.22 -4.12
CA LEU A 13 -10.72 -8.89 -4.23
C LEU A 13 -11.92 -8.80 -5.18
N ASP A 14 -12.41 -9.92 -5.71
CA ASP A 14 -13.48 -9.92 -6.72
C ASP A 14 -14.78 -9.22 -6.25
N GLU A 15 -15.09 -9.28 -4.95
CA GLU A 15 -16.31 -8.67 -4.39
C GLU A 15 -16.14 -7.19 -3.98
N ILE A 16 -14.91 -6.74 -3.74
CA ILE A 16 -14.61 -5.45 -3.10
C ILE A 16 -13.64 -4.57 -3.89
N GLY A 17 -13.07 -5.08 -4.99
CA GLY A 17 -12.02 -4.42 -5.77
C GLY A 17 -12.46 -3.07 -6.33
N ASP A 18 -13.69 -2.99 -6.86
CA ASP A 18 -14.24 -1.74 -7.37
C ASP A 18 -14.44 -0.69 -6.27
N GLN A 19 -14.94 -1.12 -5.10
CA GLN A 19 -15.09 -0.24 -3.93
C GLN A 19 -13.73 0.29 -3.46
N LEU A 20 -12.72 -0.58 -3.35
CA LEU A 20 -11.37 -0.20 -2.95
C LEU A 20 -10.74 0.76 -3.97
N ALA A 21 -10.88 0.49 -5.27
CA ALA A 21 -10.37 1.35 -6.33
C ALA A 21 -10.98 2.76 -6.26
N GLU A 22 -12.29 2.87 -6.01
CA GLU A 22 -12.97 4.15 -5.82
C GLU A 22 -12.46 4.89 -4.58
N VAL A 23 -12.27 4.19 -3.46
CA VAL A 23 -11.74 4.77 -2.22
C VAL A 23 -10.33 5.34 -2.43
N PHE A 24 -9.44 4.60 -3.12
CA PHE A 24 -8.10 5.08 -3.46
C PHE A 24 -8.14 6.26 -4.45
N ALA A 25 -9.01 6.21 -5.47
CA ALA A 25 -9.15 7.28 -6.44
C ALA A 25 -9.60 8.61 -5.78
N ASN A 26 -10.48 8.53 -4.78
CA ASN A 26 -10.94 9.68 -4.01
C ASN A 26 -9.87 10.21 -3.04
N PHE A 27 -8.99 9.34 -2.55
CA PHE A 27 -7.90 9.73 -1.65
C PHE A 27 -6.75 10.45 -2.36
N LEU A 28 -6.34 9.97 -3.55
CA LEU A 28 -5.22 10.51 -4.33
C LEU A 28 -5.15 12.05 -4.43
N PRO A 29 -6.22 12.77 -4.84
CA PRO A 29 -6.16 14.22 -4.98
C PRO A 29 -5.95 14.95 -3.64
N THR A 30 -6.13 14.27 -2.50
CA THR A 30 -5.97 14.85 -1.16
C THR A 30 -4.56 14.66 -0.58
N TRP A 31 -3.79 13.68 -1.07
CA TRP A 31 -2.57 13.21 -0.41
C TRP A 31 -1.31 14.03 -0.70
N GLY A 32 -1.36 14.95 -1.68
CA GLY A 32 -0.28 15.91 -1.95
C GLY A 32 0.94 15.34 -2.70
N ILE A 33 1.06 14.01 -2.82
CA ILE A 33 2.14 13.35 -3.55
C ILE A 33 1.80 13.28 -5.05
N SER A 34 2.40 14.17 -5.85
CA SER A 34 2.13 14.28 -7.30
C SER A 34 2.47 13.02 -8.12
N SER A 35 3.41 12.19 -7.66
CA SER A 35 3.79 10.93 -8.30
C SER A 35 2.87 9.76 -7.94
N ALA A 36 1.97 9.95 -6.96
CA ALA A 36 1.08 8.91 -6.49
C ALA A 36 0.05 8.58 -7.57
N ARG A 37 -0.15 7.29 -7.80
CA ARG A 37 -1.13 6.76 -8.76
C ARG A 37 -1.81 5.52 -8.20
N LEU A 38 -3.07 5.36 -8.59
CA LEU A 38 -3.83 4.14 -8.36
C LEU A 38 -3.29 3.04 -9.28
N VAL A 39 -3.14 1.85 -8.73
CA VAL A 39 -2.87 0.60 -9.44
C VAL A 39 -4.07 -0.31 -9.21
N ASN A 40 -4.59 -0.89 -10.27
CA ASN A 40 -5.64 -1.91 -10.21
C ASN A 40 -5.34 -2.95 -11.30
N ASP A 41 -4.30 -3.73 -11.05
CA ASP A 41 -3.72 -4.64 -12.03
C ASP A 41 -3.92 -6.08 -11.54
N LYS A 42 -4.91 -6.77 -12.12
CA LYS A 42 -5.13 -8.20 -11.93
C LYS A 42 -4.31 -8.97 -12.98
N SER A 43 -3.38 -9.79 -12.51
CA SER A 43 -2.53 -10.62 -13.38
C SER A 43 -3.37 -11.65 -14.14
N PRO A 44 -2.96 -12.04 -15.35
CA PRO A 44 -3.57 -13.18 -16.02
C PRO A 44 -3.26 -14.47 -15.25
N ARG A 45 -4.21 -15.39 -15.24
CA ARG A 45 -3.99 -16.73 -14.67
C ARG A 45 -2.90 -17.46 -15.45
N THR A 46 -1.88 -17.94 -14.76
CA THR A 46 -0.79 -18.73 -15.35
C THR A 46 -1.03 -20.25 -15.18
N PRO A 47 -0.46 -21.10 -16.05
CA PRO A 47 -0.73 -22.55 -16.03
C PRO A 47 -0.25 -23.30 -14.78
N ASP A 48 0.63 -22.69 -14.00
CA ASP A 48 1.19 -23.21 -12.75
C ASP A 48 0.27 -23.02 -11.53
N LEU A 49 -0.78 -22.18 -11.64
CA LEU A 49 -1.78 -22.03 -10.60
C LEU A 49 -2.74 -23.24 -10.56
N HIS A 50 -2.92 -23.83 -9.37
CA HIS A 50 -3.93 -24.86 -9.13
C HIS A 50 -5.33 -24.27 -9.19
N GLY A 51 -6.35 -25.09 -9.48
CA GLY A 51 -7.71 -24.64 -9.81
C GLY A 51 -8.33 -23.62 -8.85
N ASP A 52 -8.01 -23.72 -7.57
CA ASP A 52 -8.53 -22.84 -6.51
C ASP A 52 -7.62 -21.63 -6.20
N ASP A 53 -6.40 -21.59 -6.76
CA ASP A 53 -5.49 -20.45 -6.59
C ASP A 53 -6.01 -19.24 -7.37
N LEU A 54 -5.89 -18.06 -6.76
CA LEU A 54 -6.24 -16.80 -7.40
C LEU A 54 -5.02 -16.21 -8.11
N PRO A 55 -5.19 -15.56 -9.27
CA PRO A 55 -4.10 -14.78 -9.86
C PRO A 55 -3.81 -13.56 -9.00
N ASP A 56 -2.53 -13.15 -8.98
CA ASP A 56 -2.10 -11.95 -8.26
C ASP A 56 -2.93 -10.73 -8.64
N TRP A 57 -3.29 -9.92 -7.64
CA TRP A 57 -4.00 -8.67 -7.87
C TRP A 57 -3.33 -7.52 -7.11
N ASN A 58 -2.62 -6.67 -7.84
CA ASN A 58 -2.06 -5.45 -7.30
C ASN A 58 -3.13 -4.35 -7.30
N LEU A 59 -3.78 -4.15 -6.16
CA LEU A 59 -4.74 -3.06 -5.96
C LEU A 59 -4.25 -2.12 -4.86
N GLY A 60 -4.06 -0.84 -5.19
CA GLY A 60 -3.71 0.19 -4.22
C GLY A 60 -2.94 1.35 -4.84
N LEU A 61 -1.90 1.83 -4.16
CA LEU A 61 -1.16 3.02 -4.56
C LEU A 61 0.30 2.70 -4.88
N ASN A 62 0.80 3.29 -5.96
CA ASN A 62 2.23 3.44 -6.22
C ASN A 62 2.61 4.90 -6.07
N PHE A 63 3.76 5.20 -5.48
CA PHE A 63 4.26 6.57 -5.37
C PHE A 63 5.80 6.61 -5.36
N GLU A 64 6.35 7.72 -5.82
CA GLU A 64 7.79 7.97 -5.81
C GLU A 64 8.10 9.24 -5.02
N THR A 65 8.97 9.13 -4.03
CA THR A 65 9.38 10.28 -3.21
C THR A 65 10.79 10.09 -2.69
N GLU A 66 11.49 11.16 -2.33
CA GLU A 66 12.73 11.00 -1.55
C GLU A 66 12.40 10.57 -0.12
N ARG A 67 11.42 11.28 0.49
CA ARG A 67 10.86 11.06 1.82
C ARG A 67 9.46 11.67 1.87
N LEU A 68 8.57 11.09 2.65
CA LEU A 68 7.32 11.74 3.04
C LEU A 68 7.61 12.76 4.14
N SER A 69 6.86 13.85 4.14
CA SER A 69 6.67 14.64 5.36
C SER A 69 5.88 13.83 6.39
N LEU A 70 6.00 14.22 7.67
CA LEU A 70 5.22 13.58 8.73
C LEU A 70 3.71 13.70 8.50
N ALA A 71 3.25 14.80 7.88
CA ALA A 71 1.84 15.00 7.56
C ALA A 71 1.37 14.03 6.47
N GLU A 72 2.12 13.88 5.38
CA GLU A 72 1.80 12.94 4.29
C GLU A 72 1.82 11.49 4.78
N PHE A 73 2.79 11.13 5.63
CA PHE A 73 2.84 9.81 6.27
C PHE A 73 1.60 9.58 7.14
N ASN A 74 1.30 10.48 8.07
CA ASN A 74 0.13 10.34 8.96
C ASN A 74 -1.18 10.28 8.18
N GLN A 75 -1.29 11.03 7.08
CA GLN A 75 -2.45 11.00 6.21
C GLN A 75 -2.60 9.63 5.51
N LEU A 76 -1.51 9.05 5.01
CA LEU A 76 -1.51 7.69 4.45
C LEU A 76 -1.95 6.66 5.49
N ILE A 77 -1.31 6.65 6.67
CA ILE A 77 -1.63 5.69 7.73
C ILE A 77 -3.09 5.80 8.16
N LEU A 78 -3.57 7.03 8.41
CA LEU A 78 -4.97 7.25 8.82
C LEU A 78 -5.95 6.77 7.75
N PHE A 79 -5.65 7.01 6.47
CA PHE A 79 -6.46 6.58 5.36
C PHE A 79 -6.52 5.04 5.25
N LEU A 80 -5.36 4.37 5.30
CA LEU A 80 -5.29 2.91 5.22
C LEU A 80 -5.97 2.24 6.42
N SER A 81 -5.73 2.71 7.64
CA SER A 81 -6.39 2.13 8.84
C SER A 81 -7.92 2.27 8.78
N ARG A 82 -8.44 3.43 8.34
CA ARG A 82 -9.89 3.61 8.17
C ARG A 82 -10.46 2.71 7.08
N THR A 83 -9.75 2.57 5.97
CA THR A 83 -10.17 1.69 4.89
C THR A 83 -10.17 0.24 5.39
N ALA A 84 -9.15 -0.16 6.15
CA ALA A 84 -9.04 -1.49 6.75
C ALA A 84 -10.22 -1.80 7.67
N GLU A 85 -10.62 -0.85 8.52
CA GLU A 85 -11.81 -0.98 9.37
C GLU A 85 -13.10 -1.16 8.54
N GLN A 86 -13.24 -0.44 7.43
CA GLN A 86 -14.44 -0.47 6.60
C GLN A 86 -14.55 -1.75 5.75
N THR A 87 -13.43 -2.24 5.23
CA THR A 87 -13.41 -3.36 4.28
C THR A 87 -12.95 -4.67 4.90
N GLN A 88 -12.47 -4.65 6.16
CA GLN A 88 -11.86 -5.80 6.83
C GLN A 88 -10.71 -6.39 6.01
N ARG A 89 -9.91 -5.52 5.37
CA ARG A 89 -8.71 -5.87 4.61
C ARG A 89 -7.49 -5.21 5.22
N GLU A 90 -6.38 -5.93 5.18
CA GLU A 90 -5.08 -5.40 5.54
C GLU A 90 -4.39 -4.80 4.32
N PHE A 91 -3.45 -3.89 4.55
CA PHE A 91 -2.64 -3.28 3.50
C PHE A 91 -1.17 -3.49 3.79
N VAL A 92 -0.41 -3.90 2.77
CA VAL A 92 1.05 -3.96 2.84
C VAL A 92 1.65 -2.67 2.30
N ILE A 93 2.61 -2.11 3.04
CA ILE A 93 3.45 -1.01 2.59
C ILE A 93 4.85 -1.57 2.33
N GLY A 94 5.36 -1.34 1.13
CA GLY A 94 6.69 -1.78 0.75
C GLY A 94 7.26 -0.95 -0.37
N GLY A 95 8.38 -1.41 -0.90
CA GLY A 95 8.99 -0.75 -2.04
C GLY A 95 10.41 -1.17 -2.31
N TYR A 96 11.07 -0.38 -3.14
CA TYR A 96 12.45 -0.56 -3.51
C TYR A 96 13.30 0.40 -2.69
N GLY A 97 14.16 -0.15 -1.83
CA GLY A 97 15.22 0.63 -1.20
C GLY A 97 16.14 1.26 -2.25
N PRO A 98 16.87 2.35 -1.93
CA PRO A 98 17.70 3.08 -2.90
C PRO A 98 18.72 2.23 -3.68
N SER A 99 19.11 1.08 -3.13
CA SER A 99 20.06 0.12 -3.72
C SER A 99 19.48 -1.29 -3.89
N SER A 100 18.23 -1.54 -3.49
CA SER A 100 17.64 -2.88 -3.59
C SER A 100 17.13 -3.12 -5.01
N ARG A 101 17.38 -4.32 -5.53
CA ARG A 101 16.84 -4.78 -6.82
C ARG A 101 15.50 -5.48 -6.67
N PHE A 102 15.08 -5.72 -5.43
CA PHE A 102 13.84 -6.41 -5.11
C PHE A 102 12.94 -5.47 -4.33
N ALA A 103 11.63 -5.66 -4.51
CA ALA A 103 10.65 -5.06 -3.63
C ALA A 103 10.72 -5.77 -2.27
N GLU A 104 10.61 -5.00 -1.20
CA GLU A 104 10.58 -5.49 0.17
C GLU A 104 9.34 -4.93 0.86
N ASP A 105 8.64 -5.77 1.61
CA ASP A 105 7.56 -5.35 2.50
C ASP A 105 8.19 -4.76 3.76
N TRP A 106 7.72 -3.58 4.14
CA TRP A 106 8.23 -2.83 5.29
C TRP A 106 7.30 -2.88 6.50
N GLY A 107 6.01 -3.10 6.27
CA GLY A 107 5.02 -3.26 7.33
C GLY A 107 3.60 -3.32 6.78
N TYR A 108 2.68 -3.67 7.68
CA TYR A 108 1.29 -3.92 7.40
C TYR A 108 0.39 -2.94 8.17
N ILE A 109 -0.72 -2.57 7.56
CA ILE A 109 -1.73 -1.67 8.10
C ILE A 109 -3.07 -2.38 8.08
N GLY A 110 -3.45 -2.96 9.21
CA GLY A 110 -4.76 -3.57 9.43
C GLY A 110 -5.70 -2.70 10.27
N THR A 111 -6.73 -3.34 10.83
CA THR A 111 -7.68 -2.75 11.78
C THR A 111 -7.02 -2.39 13.12
N HIS A 112 -5.90 -3.02 13.42
CA HIS A 112 -5.00 -2.66 14.50
C HIS A 112 -3.59 -2.62 13.95
N VAL A 113 -2.83 -1.57 14.26
CA VAL A 113 -1.41 -1.47 13.90
C VAL A 113 -0.61 -1.26 15.17
N GLU A 114 0.40 -2.10 15.37
CA GLU A 114 1.25 -1.99 16.53
C GLU A 114 2.19 -0.77 16.43
N ARG A 115 2.47 -0.14 17.57
CA ARG A 115 3.37 1.03 17.60
C ARG A 115 4.78 0.77 17.04
N PRO A 116 5.43 -0.38 17.30
CA PRO A 116 6.76 -0.65 16.73
C PRO A 116 6.76 -0.73 15.20
N GLU A 117 5.69 -1.24 14.60
CA GLU A 117 5.53 -1.32 13.16
C GLU A 117 5.33 0.06 12.54
N LEU A 118 4.43 0.88 13.12
CA LEU A 118 4.27 2.28 12.71
C LEU A 118 5.58 3.08 12.82
N GLN A 119 6.36 2.86 13.88
CA GLN A 119 7.66 3.52 14.04
C GLN A 119 8.64 3.10 12.94
N SER A 120 8.69 1.80 12.63
CA SER A 120 9.57 1.26 11.58
C SER A 120 9.21 1.84 10.21
N LEU A 121 7.92 1.89 9.88
CA LEU A 121 7.42 2.51 8.64
C LEU A 121 7.75 4.01 8.59
N GLN A 122 7.59 4.72 9.70
CA GLN A 122 7.93 6.14 9.77
C GLN A 122 9.43 6.36 9.55
N ASP A 123 10.29 5.56 10.17
CA ASP A 123 11.75 5.66 10.03
C ASP A 123 12.21 5.41 8.59
N ILE A 124 11.52 4.52 7.86
CA ILE A 124 11.80 4.23 6.45
C ILE A 124 11.29 5.34 5.53
N LEU A 125 10.03 5.75 5.68
CA LEU A 125 9.34 6.63 4.74
C LEU A 125 9.59 8.12 4.99
N VAL A 126 9.73 8.53 6.25
CA VAL A 126 9.97 9.92 6.67
C VAL A 126 11.45 10.13 7.00
N GLY A 127 12.13 9.09 7.47
CA GLY A 127 13.51 9.15 7.95
C GLY A 127 13.62 9.51 9.43
N PRO A 128 14.84 9.46 10.00
CA PRO A 128 15.06 9.68 11.42
C PRO A 128 14.65 11.11 11.82
N GLN A 129 13.79 11.21 12.83
CA GLN A 129 13.48 12.46 13.53
C GLN A 129 14.72 12.85 14.34
N ARG A 130 15.33 14.00 14.02
CA ARG A 130 16.45 14.55 14.79
C ARG A 130 15.98 15.31 16.02
#